data_AF-A0A511Y429-F1
#
_entry.id   AF-A0A511Y429-F1
#
_cell.length_a   1.000
_cell.length_b   1.000
_cell.length_c   1.000
_cell.angle_alpha   90.00
_cell.angle_beta   90.00
_cell.angle_gamma   90.00
#
_symmetry.space_group_name_H-M   'P 1'
#
loop_
_entity.id
_entity.type
_entity.pdbx_description
1 polymer ?
#
loop_
_entity_poly.entity_id
_entity_poly.type
_entity_poly.pdbx_seq_one_letter_code
_entity_poly.pdbx_strand_id
1 'polypeptide(L)'
;MMKKIVFAALIMLPFAVYSQAGNVGINTSLPGSTLTVNGSIAGQYKNVSTSTTLGGNDFYMAFNGSTPATFTLPVAVAASPAAGNILGRVYYIKNTGTGQLTIAAGGTELIDNQSGAGVASFKLNPGGYAMMISKGTASGTTWELATFIDKTTATIAALGATDTVTYTGTAFTAFNNSTPQIIPFSVGDVIVNQGGSVSWNDAGDYWQILESGVYKIEGYSYFGSGGAPSGAFQWTGINLNITKNGTSVANIIGGNRGNFMDIIAQSANTPINVNCIVHLNAGDRIYLTMNWGAGDKPTTNVQITAPNSLVESRNFSMQQLSVP
;
A
#
# COMPACT_ATOMS: atom_id res chain seq x y z
N MET A 1 56.15 -13.18 -48.50
CA MET A 1 54.73 -12.76 -48.43
C MET A 1 54.05 -13.15 -47.10
N MET A 2 54.24 -14.38 -46.58
CA MET A 2 53.63 -14.84 -45.31
C MET A 2 53.88 -13.94 -44.09
N LYS A 3 55.08 -13.34 -43.94
CA LYS A 3 55.39 -12.44 -42.81
C LYS A 3 54.51 -11.17 -42.75
N LYS A 4 54.03 -10.67 -43.90
CA LYS A 4 53.14 -9.49 -43.96
C LYS A 4 51.68 -9.84 -43.65
N ILE A 5 51.27 -11.08 -43.96
CA ILE A 5 49.91 -11.58 -43.67
C ILE A 5 49.76 -11.92 -42.18
N VAL A 6 50.80 -12.49 -41.56
CA VAL A 6 50.82 -12.74 -40.11
C VAL A 6 50.79 -11.43 -39.32
N PHE A 7 51.49 -10.39 -39.80
CA PHE A 7 51.47 -9.07 -39.16
C PHE A 7 50.11 -8.35 -39.29
N ALA A 8 49.44 -8.49 -40.45
CA ALA A 8 48.09 -7.96 -40.65
C ALA A 8 47.04 -8.69 -39.80
N ALA A 9 47.19 -10.01 -39.62
CA ALA A 9 46.33 -10.80 -38.73
C ALA A 9 46.51 -10.39 -37.25
N LEU A 10 47.75 -10.13 -36.81
CA LEU A 10 48.06 -9.72 -35.44
C LEU A 10 47.51 -8.33 -35.07
N ILE A 11 47.43 -7.42 -36.05
CA ILE A 11 46.86 -6.06 -35.87
C ILE A 11 45.31 -6.10 -35.81
N MET A 12 44.69 -7.13 -36.37
CA MET A 12 43.22 -7.31 -36.37
C MET A 12 42.71 -8.03 -35.10
N LEU A 13 43.56 -8.77 -34.39
CA LEU A 13 43.21 -9.48 -33.14
C LEU A 13 42.63 -8.61 -32.00
N PRO A 14 43.10 -7.37 -31.73
CA PRO A 14 42.48 -6.54 -30.68
C PRO A 14 41.05 -6.08 -30.99
N PHE A 15 40.58 -6.16 -32.24
CA PHE A 15 39.19 -5.85 -32.60
C PHE A 15 38.22 -7.00 -32.36
N ALA A 16 38.72 -8.22 -32.12
CA ALA A 16 37.92 -9.42 -31.93
C ALA A 16 37.76 -9.84 -30.44
N VAL A 17 38.42 -9.13 -29.51
CA VAL A 17 38.44 -9.50 -28.09
C VAL A 17 38.08 -8.32 -27.20
N TYR A 18 36.83 -7.88 -27.26
CA TYR A 18 36.23 -7.10 -26.18
C TYR A 18 35.68 -8.05 -25.10
N SER A 19 36.54 -8.80 -24.41
CA SER A 19 36.20 -9.28 -23.07
C SER A 19 36.53 -8.14 -22.10
N GLN A 20 35.51 -7.32 -21.83
CA GLN A 20 35.64 -6.00 -21.22
C GLN A 20 35.95 -6.10 -19.73
N ALA A 21 37.15 -5.71 -19.33
CA ALA A 21 37.36 -5.13 -18.01
C ALA A 21 36.76 -3.72 -18.04
N GLY A 22 35.44 -3.59 -17.86
CA GLY A 22 34.73 -2.31 -17.94
C GLY A 22 33.21 -2.42 -18.12
N ASN A 23 32.55 -1.28 -18.29
CA ASN A 23 31.11 -1.18 -18.54
C ASN A 23 30.78 -1.67 -19.95
N VAL A 24 29.79 -2.56 -20.07
CA VAL A 24 29.27 -3.07 -21.34
C VAL A 24 28.09 -2.21 -21.79
N GLY A 25 28.18 -1.62 -22.98
CA GLY A 25 27.10 -0.89 -23.63
C GLY A 25 26.49 -1.67 -24.79
N ILE A 26 25.17 -1.85 -24.80
CA ILE A 26 24.40 -2.28 -25.97
C ILE A 26 23.74 -1.05 -26.58
N ASN A 27 24.06 -0.76 -27.84
CA ASN A 27 23.60 0.44 -28.56
C ASN A 27 24.01 1.78 -27.91
N THR A 28 25.15 1.79 -27.21
CA THR A 28 25.80 2.99 -26.67
C THR A 28 27.30 2.76 -26.51
N SER A 29 28.11 3.76 -26.84
CA SER A 29 29.56 3.75 -26.64
C SER A 29 29.99 4.31 -25.29
N LEU A 30 29.06 4.92 -24.55
CA LEU A 30 29.30 5.53 -23.23
C LEU A 30 28.31 4.95 -22.20
N PRO A 31 28.46 3.67 -21.83
CA PRO A 31 27.61 3.04 -20.82
C PRO A 31 27.80 3.67 -19.43
N GLY A 32 26.71 4.17 -18.85
CA GLY A 32 26.71 4.80 -17.52
C GLY A 32 26.75 3.80 -16.35
N SER A 33 26.46 2.53 -16.61
CA SER A 33 26.48 1.42 -15.65
C SER A 33 27.28 0.24 -16.20
N THR A 34 27.65 -0.72 -15.34
CA THR A 34 28.37 -1.96 -15.72
C THR A 34 27.72 -2.69 -16.89
N LEU A 35 26.38 -2.65 -16.96
CA LEU A 35 25.62 -2.99 -18.16
C LEU A 35 24.65 -1.84 -18.48
N THR A 36 24.73 -1.27 -19.67
CA THR A 36 23.79 -0.27 -20.17
C THR A 36 23.17 -0.76 -21.47
N VAL A 37 21.84 -0.87 -21.53
CA VAL A 37 21.10 -1.20 -22.74
C VAL A 37 20.31 0.02 -23.19
N ASN A 38 20.71 0.63 -24.30
CA ASN A 38 19.98 1.75 -24.90
C ASN A 38 18.95 1.21 -25.91
N GLY A 39 17.91 0.59 -25.38
CA GLY A 39 16.89 -0.13 -26.14
C GLY A 39 16.03 -1.01 -25.22
N SER A 40 15.28 -1.95 -25.81
CA SER A 40 14.49 -2.92 -25.05
C SER A 40 15.32 -4.14 -24.62
N ILE A 41 14.87 -4.78 -23.54
CA ILE A 41 15.37 -6.08 -23.08
C ILE A 41 14.22 -7.09 -23.23
N ALA A 42 14.49 -8.23 -23.87
CA ALA A 42 13.56 -9.34 -23.96
C ALA A 42 14.08 -10.52 -23.13
N GLY A 43 13.46 -10.79 -21.99
CA GLY A 43 13.66 -12.03 -21.24
C GLY A 43 12.70 -13.12 -21.69
N GLN A 44 12.97 -14.37 -21.31
CA GLN A 44 12.07 -15.48 -21.63
C GLN A 44 10.69 -15.28 -20.98
N TYR A 45 9.64 -15.31 -21.80
CA TYR A 45 8.25 -15.40 -21.35
C TYR A 45 7.76 -16.84 -21.49
N LYS A 46 7.42 -17.49 -20.38
CA LYS A 46 6.76 -18.80 -20.39
C LYS A 46 5.35 -18.69 -19.83
N ASN A 47 4.40 -19.27 -20.56
CA ASN A 47 3.02 -19.40 -20.14
C ASN A 47 2.71 -20.88 -19.92
N VAL A 48 2.40 -21.28 -18.69
CA VAL A 48 2.21 -22.68 -18.29
C VAL A 48 0.95 -22.86 -17.46
N SER A 49 0.27 -23.99 -17.62
CA SER A 49 -1.01 -24.28 -16.96
C SER A 49 -0.90 -25.33 -15.85
N THR A 50 0.31 -25.83 -15.57
CA THR A 50 0.58 -26.91 -14.61
C THR A 50 1.78 -26.56 -13.71
N SER A 51 1.94 -27.34 -12.62
CA SER A 51 3.07 -27.19 -11.72
C SER A 51 4.41 -27.29 -12.45
N THR A 52 5.34 -26.40 -12.12
CA THR A 52 6.60 -26.22 -12.86
C THR A 52 7.75 -25.88 -11.92
N THR A 53 8.92 -26.48 -12.12
CA THR A 53 10.16 -26.05 -11.46
C THR A 53 10.86 -25.01 -12.32
N LEU A 54 11.16 -23.85 -11.74
CA LEU A 54 11.85 -22.75 -12.42
C LEU A 54 13.35 -23.04 -12.50
N GLY A 55 13.99 -22.58 -13.57
CA GLY A 55 15.38 -22.82 -13.89
C GLY A 55 16.10 -21.60 -14.46
N GLY A 56 17.34 -21.80 -14.93
CA GLY A 56 18.22 -20.69 -15.35
C GLY A 56 17.78 -19.94 -16.62
N ASN A 57 16.86 -20.51 -17.40
CA ASN A 57 16.35 -19.86 -18.61
C ASN A 57 15.10 -19.02 -18.35
N ASP A 58 14.46 -19.21 -17.19
CA ASP A 58 13.19 -18.56 -16.86
C ASP A 58 13.43 -17.11 -16.44
N PHE A 59 12.53 -16.21 -16.87
CA PHE A 59 12.57 -14.79 -16.49
C PHE A 59 11.18 -14.30 -16.10
N TYR A 60 10.19 -14.48 -17.00
CA TYR A 60 8.79 -14.18 -16.74
C TYR A 60 7.95 -15.46 -16.86
N MET A 61 7.25 -15.81 -15.78
CA MET A 61 6.42 -17.01 -15.66
C MET A 61 4.95 -16.60 -15.48
N ALA A 62 4.15 -16.81 -16.53
CA ALA A 62 2.70 -16.70 -16.46
C ALA A 62 2.08 -18.07 -16.16
N PHE A 63 1.31 -18.17 -15.09
CA PHE A 63 0.45 -19.31 -14.84
C PHE A 63 -0.94 -19.03 -15.44
N ASN A 64 -1.43 -19.88 -16.33
CA ASN A 64 -2.77 -19.74 -16.94
C ASN A 64 -3.68 -20.95 -16.69
N GLY A 65 -3.38 -21.76 -15.68
CA GLY A 65 -4.18 -22.93 -15.33
C GLY A 65 -5.49 -22.57 -14.64
N SER A 66 -6.46 -23.48 -14.73
CA SER A 66 -7.74 -23.41 -14.02
C SER A 66 -7.79 -24.29 -12.77
N THR A 67 -6.82 -25.20 -12.59
CA THR A 67 -6.66 -26.05 -11.41
C THR A 67 -5.53 -25.54 -10.52
N PRO A 68 -5.51 -25.84 -9.22
CA PRO A 68 -4.38 -25.47 -8.37
C PRO A 68 -3.05 -26.06 -8.87
N ALA A 69 -1.98 -25.28 -8.78
CA ALA A 69 -0.64 -25.67 -9.22
C ALA A 69 0.45 -25.06 -8.32
N THR A 70 1.68 -25.58 -8.46
CA THR A 70 2.85 -25.09 -7.72
C THR A 70 3.98 -24.73 -8.66
N PHE A 71 4.49 -23.52 -8.55
CA PHE A 71 5.79 -23.16 -9.10
C PHE A 71 6.85 -23.30 -8.03
N THR A 72 7.84 -24.14 -8.30
CA THR A 72 8.93 -24.43 -7.38
C THR A 72 10.17 -23.63 -7.81
N LEU A 73 10.66 -22.76 -6.95
CA LEU A 73 11.92 -22.04 -7.14
C LEU A 73 13.09 -23.03 -7.09
N PRO A 74 14.16 -22.81 -7.88
CA PRO A 74 15.35 -23.64 -7.77
C PRO A 74 16.01 -23.43 -6.41
N VAL A 75 16.78 -24.42 -5.97
CA VAL A 75 17.67 -24.29 -4.80
C VAL A 75 18.67 -23.16 -5.07
N ALA A 76 18.79 -22.19 -4.16
CA ALA A 76 19.61 -20.98 -4.33
C ALA A 76 21.11 -21.29 -4.48
N VAL A 77 21.54 -22.45 -3.96
CA VAL A 77 22.87 -23.00 -4.17
C VAL A 77 22.71 -24.39 -4.80
N ALA A 78 22.66 -24.46 -6.12
CA ALA A 78 22.66 -25.73 -6.81
C ALA A 78 24.03 -26.43 -6.62
N ALA A 79 24.02 -27.62 -6.03
CA ALA A 79 25.20 -28.47 -5.94
C ALA A 79 25.30 -29.37 -7.19
N SER A 80 26.21 -29.05 -8.12
CA SER A 80 26.62 -29.88 -9.29
C SER A 80 25.53 -30.12 -10.37
N PRO A 81 25.87 -30.19 -11.68
CA PRO A 81 27.20 -30.23 -12.31
C PRO A 81 27.80 -28.86 -12.64
N ALA A 82 27.13 -27.75 -12.31
CA ALA A 82 27.77 -26.44 -12.29
C ALA A 82 27.47 -25.77 -10.94
N ALA A 83 28.50 -25.66 -10.11
CA ALA A 83 28.50 -24.76 -8.97
C ALA A 83 28.19 -23.35 -9.47
N GLY A 84 27.11 -22.75 -8.97
CA GLY A 84 26.70 -21.42 -9.37
C GLY A 84 25.71 -20.91 -8.36
N ASN A 85 26.20 -20.11 -7.42
CA ASN A 85 25.32 -19.30 -6.59
C ASN A 85 24.45 -18.45 -7.52
N ILE A 86 23.13 -18.55 -7.42
CA ILE A 86 22.21 -17.78 -8.26
C ILE A 86 21.83 -16.43 -7.64
N LEU A 87 22.67 -15.91 -6.74
CA LEU A 87 22.56 -14.59 -6.12
C LEU A 87 22.12 -13.53 -7.12
N GLY A 88 21.05 -12.81 -6.78
CA GLY A 88 20.49 -11.74 -7.59
C GLY A 88 19.64 -12.21 -8.77
N ARG A 89 19.45 -13.52 -8.97
CA ARG A 89 18.52 -14.01 -9.99
C ARG A 89 17.10 -13.58 -9.66
N VAL A 90 16.43 -13.00 -10.66
CA VAL A 90 15.06 -12.51 -10.56
C VAL A 90 14.11 -13.40 -11.34
N TYR A 91 12.98 -13.73 -10.74
CA TYR A 91 11.81 -14.29 -11.43
C TYR A 91 10.61 -13.38 -11.25
N TYR A 92 9.96 -13.07 -12.35
CA TYR A 92 8.66 -12.41 -12.36
C TYR A 92 7.59 -13.47 -12.57
N ILE A 93 6.63 -13.56 -11.65
CA ILE A 93 5.60 -14.61 -11.68
C ILE A 93 4.23 -13.95 -11.64
N LYS A 94 3.34 -14.33 -12.55
CA LYS A 94 1.97 -13.82 -12.61
C LYS A 94 0.97 -14.96 -12.69
N ASN A 95 -0.07 -14.92 -11.87
CA ASN A 95 -1.23 -15.78 -12.03
C ASN A 95 -2.23 -15.09 -12.96
N THR A 96 -2.23 -15.50 -14.23
CA THR A 96 -3.18 -15.03 -15.25
C THR A 96 -4.40 -15.96 -15.39
N GLY A 97 -4.37 -17.11 -14.74
CA GLY A 97 -5.42 -18.12 -14.75
C GLY A 97 -6.48 -17.90 -13.68
N THR A 98 -7.28 -18.93 -13.46
CA THR A 98 -8.33 -18.97 -12.42
C THR A 98 -8.02 -19.95 -11.29
N GLY A 99 -7.03 -20.82 -11.48
CA GLY A 99 -6.54 -21.71 -10.42
C GLY A 99 -5.69 -20.97 -9.38
N GLN A 100 -5.67 -21.49 -8.15
CA GLN A 100 -4.74 -21.03 -7.12
C GLN A 100 -3.31 -21.45 -7.48
N LEU A 101 -2.38 -20.50 -7.61
CA LEU A 101 -0.96 -20.82 -7.75
C LEU A 101 -0.30 -20.80 -6.37
N THR A 102 0.59 -21.74 -6.11
CA THR A 102 1.49 -21.74 -4.93
C THR A 102 2.92 -21.53 -5.41
N ILE A 103 3.65 -20.61 -4.82
CA ILE A 103 5.08 -20.44 -5.05
C ILE A 103 5.83 -21.05 -3.89
N ALA A 104 6.68 -22.03 -4.16
CA ALA A 104 7.42 -22.77 -3.13
C ALA A 104 8.92 -22.65 -3.34
N ALA A 105 9.67 -22.55 -2.23
CA ALA A 105 11.12 -22.72 -2.28
C ALA A 105 11.47 -24.18 -2.61
N GLY A 106 12.61 -24.38 -3.27
CA GLY A 106 13.12 -25.73 -3.55
C GLY A 106 13.76 -26.37 -2.33
N GLY A 107 13.51 -27.66 -2.10
CA GLY A 107 14.11 -28.39 -0.97
C GLY A 107 13.60 -27.91 0.39
N THR A 108 14.52 -27.66 1.32
CA THR A 108 14.24 -27.16 2.68
C THR A 108 14.50 -25.66 2.83
N GLU A 109 14.66 -24.94 1.72
CA GLU A 109 14.90 -23.51 1.72
C GLU A 109 13.65 -22.71 2.11
N LEU A 110 13.86 -21.47 2.55
CA LEU A 110 12.78 -20.57 2.96
C LEU A 110 12.78 -19.27 2.15
N ILE A 111 11.59 -18.71 1.99
CA ILE A 111 11.31 -17.42 1.39
C ILE A 111 11.20 -16.39 2.50
N ASP A 112 11.97 -15.32 2.38
CA ASP A 112 11.81 -14.10 3.16
C ASP A 112 10.54 -13.39 2.69
N ASN A 113 9.48 -13.48 3.49
CA ASN A 113 8.22 -12.76 3.30
C ASN A 113 8.13 -11.53 4.21
N GLN A 114 9.29 -10.90 4.49
CA GLN A 114 9.41 -9.65 5.24
C GLN A 114 9.02 -9.75 6.73
N SER A 115 8.82 -10.95 7.28
CA SER A 115 8.65 -11.16 8.72
C SER A 115 9.09 -12.55 9.21
N GLY A 116 9.63 -12.63 10.43
CA GLY A 116 9.92 -13.88 11.12
C GLY A 116 11.05 -14.72 10.49
N ALA A 117 10.92 -16.05 10.56
CA ALA A 117 11.94 -17.01 10.11
C ALA A 117 11.89 -17.31 8.60
N GLY A 118 10.92 -16.73 7.88
CA GLY A 118 10.60 -17.08 6.48
C GLY A 118 9.63 -18.26 6.35
N VAL A 119 9.13 -18.47 5.14
CA VAL A 119 8.11 -19.47 4.81
C VAL A 119 8.57 -20.40 3.69
N ALA A 120 8.15 -21.67 3.71
CA ALA A 120 8.50 -22.61 2.63
C ALA A 120 7.73 -22.33 1.32
N SER A 121 6.57 -21.70 1.42
CA SER A 121 5.74 -21.32 0.27
C SER A 121 4.75 -20.21 0.62
N PHE A 122 4.19 -19.59 -0.41
CA PHE A 122 3.04 -18.68 -0.31
C PHE A 122 2.08 -18.91 -1.48
N LYS A 123 0.84 -18.46 -1.33
CA LYS A 123 -0.18 -18.55 -2.37
C LYS A 123 -0.19 -17.27 -3.20
N LEU A 124 -0.46 -17.42 -4.50
CA LEU A 124 -0.71 -16.35 -5.45
C LEU A 124 -2.09 -16.60 -6.08
N ASN A 125 -3.08 -15.83 -5.64
CA ASN A 125 -4.44 -15.85 -6.15
C ASN A 125 -4.51 -15.47 -7.64
N PRO A 126 -5.60 -15.82 -8.34
CA PRO A 126 -5.88 -15.33 -9.69
C PRO A 126 -5.67 -13.82 -9.81
N GLY A 127 -5.01 -13.35 -10.86
CA GLY A 127 -4.66 -11.94 -11.05
C GLY A 127 -3.42 -11.46 -10.28
N GLY A 128 -2.91 -12.25 -9.33
CA GLY A 128 -1.76 -11.91 -8.50
C GLY A 128 -0.43 -11.88 -9.26
N TYR A 129 0.54 -11.15 -8.73
CA TYR A 129 1.91 -11.01 -9.23
C TYR A 129 2.93 -11.07 -8.09
N ALA A 130 4.07 -11.73 -8.32
CA ALA A 130 5.19 -11.78 -7.42
C ALA A 130 6.52 -11.56 -8.15
N MET A 131 7.46 -10.86 -7.49
CA MET A 131 8.87 -10.78 -7.89
C MET A 131 9.71 -11.50 -6.84
N MET A 132 10.42 -12.55 -7.27
CA MET A 132 11.31 -13.33 -6.42
C MET A 132 12.77 -13.01 -6.77
N ILE A 133 13.59 -12.79 -5.74
CA ILE A 133 15.03 -12.57 -5.90
C ILE A 133 15.79 -13.61 -5.08
N SER A 134 16.78 -14.27 -5.67
CA SER A 134 17.64 -15.16 -4.88
C SER A 134 18.63 -14.35 -4.04
N LYS A 135 18.69 -14.64 -2.75
CA LYS A 135 19.68 -14.09 -1.82
C LYS A 135 21.02 -14.83 -1.88
N GLY A 136 21.09 -15.93 -2.64
CA GLY A 136 22.31 -16.70 -2.84
C GLY A 136 22.92 -17.30 -1.58
N THR A 137 22.18 -17.37 -0.48
CA THR A 137 22.60 -17.97 0.78
C THR A 137 22.27 -19.47 0.78
N ALA A 138 23.05 -20.27 1.52
CA ALA A 138 22.87 -21.73 1.61
C ALA A 138 21.97 -22.16 2.78
N SER A 139 21.52 -21.22 3.62
CA SER A 139 20.75 -21.48 4.84
C SER A 139 19.88 -20.29 5.21
N GLY A 140 18.83 -20.54 5.99
CA GLY A 140 17.87 -19.50 6.38
C GLY A 140 16.94 -19.14 5.22
N THR A 141 16.64 -17.86 5.07
CA THR A 141 15.93 -17.37 3.88
C THR A 141 16.90 -17.25 2.72
N THR A 142 16.64 -18.00 1.65
CA THR A 142 17.47 -18.06 0.44
C THR A 142 16.84 -17.33 -0.74
N TRP A 143 15.55 -17.02 -0.61
CA TRP A 143 14.76 -16.23 -1.54
C TRP A 143 14.16 -15.03 -0.83
N GLU A 144 13.98 -13.94 -1.56
CA GLU A 144 13.30 -12.73 -1.12
C GLU A 144 12.03 -12.53 -1.95
N LEU A 145 10.89 -12.34 -1.28
CA LEU A 145 9.68 -11.84 -1.90
C LEU A 145 9.74 -10.31 -1.97
N ALA A 146 10.36 -9.82 -3.04
CA ALA A 146 10.68 -8.39 -3.21
C ALA A 146 9.45 -7.56 -3.62
N THR A 147 8.46 -8.17 -4.27
CA THR A 147 7.17 -7.54 -4.56
C THR A 147 6.09 -8.60 -4.57
N PHE A 148 4.98 -8.32 -3.90
CA PHE A 148 3.80 -9.19 -3.84
C PHE A 148 2.55 -8.34 -4.06
N ILE A 149 1.78 -8.66 -5.10
CA ILE A 149 0.53 -8.00 -5.44
C ILE A 149 -0.50 -9.12 -5.59
N ASP A 150 -1.25 -9.43 -4.54
CA ASP A 150 -2.12 -10.61 -4.54
C ASP A 150 -3.54 -10.33 -4.07
N LYS A 151 -4.15 -9.29 -4.64
CA LYS A 151 -5.47 -8.86 -4.24
C LYS A 151 -6.43 -8.75 -5.42
N THR A 152 -7.44 -9.61 -5.43
CA THR A 152 -8.50 -9.60 -6.45
C THR A 152 -9.60 -8.58 -6.17
N THR A 153 -9.75 -8.13 -4.92
CA THR A 153 -10.73 -7.11 -4.52
C THR A 153 -10.16 -6.24 -3.42
N ALA A 154 -10.11 -4.92 -3.61
CA ALA A 154 -9.78 -4.02 -2.51
C ALA A 154 -10.82 -4.21 -1.39
N THR A 155 -10.37 -4.39 -0.15
CA THR A 155 -11.28 -4.49 0.98
C THR A 155 -11.82 -3.10 1.24
N ILE A 156 -13.11 -2.86 0.97
CA ILE A 156 -13.76 -1.57 1.22
C ILE A 156 -14.64 -1.73 2.45
N ALA A 157 -14.38 -0.90 3.45
CA ALA A 157 -15.28 -0.65 4.55
C ALA A 157 -15.72 0.81 4.53
N ALA A 158 -17.02 1.08 4.64
CA ALA A 158 -17.56 2.43 4.62
C ALA A 158 -18.78 2.52 5.53
N LEU A 159 -18.94 3.69 6.14
CA LEU A 159 -20.06 4.07 6.98
C LEU A 159 -20.54 5.45 6.55
N GLY A 160 -21.86 5.63 6.49
CA GLY A 160 -22.51 6.91 6.26
C GLY A 160 -23.61 7.14 7.28
N ALA A 161 -23.62 8.33 7.89
CA ALA A 161 -24.62 8.73 8.88
C ALA A 161 -25.52 9.84 8.34
N THR A 162 -26.81 9.73 8.69
CA THR A 162 -27.86 10.68 8.27
C THR A 162 -28.39 11.52 9.43
N ASP A 163 -27.97 11.21 10.65
CA ASP A 163 -28.35 11.93 11.86
C ASP A 163 -27.50 13.20 12.08
N THR A 164 -27.96 14.03 13.02
CA THR A 164 -27.24 15.23 13.46
C THR A 164 -26.56 14.98 14.79
N VAL A 165 -25.32 15.47 14.93
CA VAL A 165 -24.57 15.43 16.19
C VAL A 165 -24.30 16.85 16.65
N THR A 166 -24.60 17.15 17.91
CA THR A 166 -24.29 18.44 18.52
C THR A 166 -23.42 18.26 19.75
N TYR A 167 -22.27 18.92 19.78
CA TYR A 167 -21.32 18.89 20.89
C TYR A 167 -21.54 20.09 21.80
N THR A 168 -21.84 19.80 23.06
CA THR A 168 -22.01 20.79 24.14
C THR A 168 -21.21 20.37 25.38
N GLY A 169 -21.21 21.21 26.42
CA GLY A 169 -20.62 20.88 27.73
C GLY A 169 -19.13 20.49 27.66
N THR A 170 -18.79 19.36 28.26
CA THR A 170 -17.38 18.88 28.35
C THR A 170 -16.76 18.62 26.99
N ALA A 171 -17.48 17.98 26.06
CA ALA A 171 -16.94 17.65 24.75
C ALA A 171 -16.65 18.93 23.93
N PHE A 172 -17.53 19.93 24.05
CA PHE A 172 -17.32 21.25 23.47
C PHE A 172 -16.13 22.00 24.08
N THR A 173 -15.98 21.93 25.41
CA THR A 173 -14.83 22.51 26.11
C THR A 173 -13.53 21.87 25.64
N ALA A 174 -13.50 20.55 25.52
CA ALA A 174 -12.34 19.80 25.04
C ALA A 174 -12.02 20.13 23.58
N PHE A 175 -13.03 20.21 22.71
CA PHE A 175 -12.89 20.68 21.33
C PHE A 175 -12.21 22.07 21.28
N ASN A 176 -12.70 23.02 22.09
CA ASN A 176 -12.17 24.39 22.18
C ASN A 176 -10.76 24.45 22.75
N ASN A 177 -10.32 23.42 23.48
CA ASN A 177 -8.95 23.27 23.95
C ASN A 177 -8.05 22.49 22.97
N SER A 178 -8.50 22.36 21.71
CA SER A 178 -7.82 21.61 20.66
C SER A 178 -7.59 20.13 20.97
N THR A 179 -8.37 19.55 21.88
CA THR A 179 -8.36 18.11 22.14
C THR A 179 -9.26 17.41 21.12
N PRO A 180 -8.75 16.50 20.28
CA PRO A 180 -9.57 15.72 19.36
C PRO A 180 -10.74 15.00 20.05
N GLN A 181 -11.94 15.24 19.54
CA GLN A 181 -13.17 14.59 19.97
C GLN A 181 -13.59 13.58 18.91
N ILE A 182 -13.99 12.38 19.32
CA ILE A 182 -14.49 11.35 18.42
C ILE A 182 -15.81 11.82 17.81
N ILE A 183 -15.95 11.60 16.50
CA ILE A 183 -17.19 11.79 15.78
C ILE A 183 -18.02 10.51 15.89
N PRO A 184 -19.16 10.52 16.62
CA PRO A 184 -19.91 9.32 16.87
C PRO A 184 -20.71 8.89 15.64
N PHE A 185 -21.02 7.61 15.55
CA PHE A 185 -21.94 7.03 14.58
C PHE A 185 -23.03 6.24 15.31
N SER A 186 -24.18 6.12 14.68
CA SER A 186 -25.34 5.43 15.25
C SER A 186 -25.35 3.95 14.84
N VAL A 187 -25.84 3.08 15.72
CA VAL A 187 -25.93 1.60 15.51
C VAL A 187 -26.78 1.22 14.27
N GLY A 188 -27.55 2.16 13.71
CA GLY A 188 -28.35 1.99 12.49
C GLY A 188 -27.73 2.56 11.21
N ASP A 189 -26.52 3.14 11.27
CA ASP A 189 -25.84 3.72 10.12
C ASP A 189 -25.43 2.61 9.12
N VAL A 190 -25.42 2.95 7.83
CA VAL A 190 -25.20 1.95 6.78
C VAL A 190 -23.74 1.54 6.74
N ILE A 191 -23.44 0.32 7.19
CA ILE A 191 -22.11 -0.30 7.09
C ILE A 191 -22.03 -1.11 5.80
N VAL A 192 -21.12 -0.74 4.92
CA VAL A 192 -20.61 -1.64 3.88
C VAL A 192 -19.28 -2.17 4.37
N ASN A 193 -19.12 -3.49 4.50
CA ASN A 193 -17.82 -4.11 4.79
C ASN A 193 -17.61 -5.32 3.88
N GLN A 194 -16.86 -5.11 2.80
CA GLN A 194 -16.54 -6.14 1.82
C GLN A 194 -15.06 -6.50 1.93
N GLY A 195 -14.73 -7.72 2.35
CA GLY A 195 -13.37 -8.25 2.32
C GLY A 195 -12.62 -8.31 3.66
N GLY A 196 -13.25 -8.00 4.79
CA GLY A 196 -12.86 -8.49 6.13
C GLY A 196 -11.55 -8.00 6.78
N SER A 197 -10.75 -7.16 6.10
CA SER A 197 -9.48 -6.61 6.64
C SER A 197 -9.66 -5.59 7.79
N VAL A 198 -10.88 -5.11 8.00
CA VAL A 198 -11.26 -4.22 9.10
C VAL A 198 -12.64 -4.60 9.62
N SER A 199 -12.93 -4.26 10.87
CA SER A 199 -14.27 -4.34 11.46
C SER A 199 -14.66 -3.03 12.13
N TRP A 200 -15.95 -2.71 12.13
CA TRP A 200 -16.47 -1.55 12.86
C TRP A 200 -16.68 -1.93 14.33
N ASN A 201 -16.36 -1.00 15.24
CA ASN A 201 -16.71 -1.10 16.65
C ASN A 201 -17.66 0.03 17.03
N ASP A 202 -18.94 -0.31 17.22
CA ASP A 202 -19.98 0.66 17.57
C ASP A 202 -19.77 1.30 18.94
N ALA A 203 -19.29 0.54 19.92
CA ALA A 203 -19.16 1.03 21.30
C ALA A 203 -18.07 2.11 21.46
N GLY A 204 -17.09 2.14 20.56
CA GLY A 204 -15.96 3.07 20.58
C GLY A 204 -15.83 3.96 19.35
N ASP A 205 -16.72 3.83 18.37
CA ASP A 205 -16.72 4.60 17.12
C ASP A 205 -15.38 4.55 16.36
N TYR A 206 -14.92 3.33 16.05
CA TYR A 206 -13.67 3.14 15.32
C TYR A 206 -13.66 1.94 14.38
N TRP A 207 -12.81 2.03 13.35
CA TRP A 207 -12.39 0.88 12.56
C TRP A 207 -11.26 0.14 13.28
N GLN A 208 -11.50 -1.12 13.58
CA GLN A 208 -10.49 -2.07 14.06
C GLN A 208 -9.78 -2.67 12.85
N ILE A 209 -8.46 -2.48 12.76
CA ILE A 209 -7.64 -3.13 11.74
C ILE A 209 -7.45 -4.59 12.13
N LEU A 210 -7.80 -5.50 11.23
CA LEU A 210 -7.68 -6.95 11.42
C LEU A 210 -6.48 -7.55 10.68
N GLU A 211 -6.02 -6.86 9.63
CA GLU A 211 -4.89 -7.27 8.81
C GLU A 211 -3.92 -6.09 8.65
N SER A 212 -2.62 -6.33 8.76
CA SER A 212 -1.63 -5.27 8.48
C SER A 212 -1.64 -4.92 6.99
N GLY A 213 -1.18 -3.73 6.61
CA GLY A 213 -1.03 -3.33 5.20
C GLY A 213 -1.15 -1.84 4.97
N VAL A 214 -1.23 -1.45 3.69
CA VAL A 214 -1.41 -0.04 3.30
C VAL A 214 -2.90 0.22 3.09
N TYR A 215 -3.40 1.27 3.73
CA TYR A 215 -4.79 1.68 3.69
C TYR A 215 -4.93 3.09 3.14
N LYS A 216 -5.91 3.28 2.24
CA LYS A 216 -6.49 4.59 1.96
C LYS A 216 -7.64 4.80 2.95
N ILE A 217 -7.68 5.96 3.59
CA ILE A 217 -8.69 6.30 4.59
C ILE A 217 -9.30 7.64 4.19
N GLU A 218 -10.62 7.74 4.22
CA GLU A 218 -11.35 8.95 3.85
C GLU A 218 -12.40 9.27 4.90
N GLY A 219 -12.42 10.52 5.34
CA GLY A 219 -13.38 11.04 6.30
C GLY A 219 -14.05 12.29 5.73
N TYR A 220 -15.33 12.45 6.00
CA TYR A 220 -16.12 13.55 5.49
C TYR A 220 -17.18 13.98 6.49
N SER A 221 -17.39 15.28 6.69
CA SER A 221 -18.43 15.80 7.59
C SER A 221 -18.80 17.25 7.26
N TYR A 222 -20.07 17.60 7.53
CA TYR A 222 -20.61 18.95 7.39
C TYR A 222 -20.68 19.69 8.73
N PHE A 223 -19.77 20.61 8.99
CA PHE A 223 -19.67 21.31 10.28
C PHE A 223 -20.41 22.64 10.32
N GLY A 224 -21.05 22.92 11.44
CA GLY A 224 -21.55 24.25 11.83
C GLY A 224 -21.12 24.59 13.26
N SER A 225 -21.05 25.88 13.60
CA SER A 225 -20.67 26.35 14.95
C SER A 225 -21.89 26.66 15.84
N GLY A 226 -23.11 26.40 15.34
CA GLY A 226 -24.39 26.58 16.04
C GLY A 226 -24.59 27.95 16.70
N GLY A 227 -23.90 28.97 16.19
CA GLY A 227 -23.86 30.31 16.73
C GLY A 227 -22.65 31.09 16.20
N ALA A 228 -22.75 32.42 16.24
CA ALA A 228 -21.66 33.32 15.88
C ALA A 228 -20.42 33.07 16.75
N PRO A 229 -19.23 32.83 16.16
CA PRO A 229 -17.99 32.98 16.91
C PRO A 229 -17.84 34.45 17.33
N SER A 230 -17.29 34.70 18.52
CA SER A 230 -17.06 36.06 19.01
C SER A 230 -15.58 36.30 19.29
N GLY A 231 -15.07 37.45 18.86
CA GLY A 231 -13.66 37.80 19.01
C GLY A 231 -13.13 38.64 17.84
N ALA A 232 -11.83 38.52 17.60
CA ALA A 232 -11.10 39.34 16.63
C ALA A 232 -11.14 38.76 15.20
N PHE A 233 -11.43 37.46 15.06
CA PHE A 233 -11.46 36.76 13.78
C PHE A 233 -12.92 36.45 13.41
N GLN A 234 -13.44 37.01 12.32
CA GLN A 234 -14.83 36.77 11.88
C GLN A 234 -15.11 35.33 11.36
N TRP A 235 -14.37 34.33 11.83
CA TRP A 235 -14.45 32.93 11.43
C TRP A 235 -13.89 32.00 12.51
N THR A 236 -14.34 30.75 12.48
CA THR A 236 -13.83 29.64 13.28
C THR A 236 -13.17 28.58 12.40
N GLY A 237 -12.04 28.03 12.82
CA GLY A 237 -11.30 26.98 12.13
C GLY A 237 -11.50 25.63 12.82
N ILE A 238 -12.01 24.65 12.08
CA ILE A 238 -12.25 23.28 12.56
C ILE A 238 -11.33 22.33 11.81
N ASN A 239 -10.63 21.46 12.54
CA ASN A 239 -9.87 20.37 11.96
C ASN A 239 -10.73 19.10 11.97
N LEU A 240 -10.81 18.42 10.82
CA LEU A 240 -11.26 17.05 10.70
C LEU A 240 -10.03 16.16 10.57
N ASN A 241 -9.91 15.15 11.43
CA ASN A 241 -8.73 14.31 11.51
C ASN A 241 -9.07 12.83 11.45
N ILE A 242 -8.11 12.08 10.97
CA ILE A 242 -7.99 10.63 11.13
C ILE A 242 -6.94 10.41 12.21
N THR A 243 -7.35 9.78 13.31
CA THR A 243 -6.46 9.51 14.46
C THR A 243 -6.29 8.02 14.70
N LYS A 244 -5.09 7.62 15.07
CA LYS A 244 -4.68 6.23 15.30
C LYS A 244 -4.47 5.96 16.80
N ASN A 245 -5.09 4.91 17.34
CA ASN A 245 -4.87 4.41 18.70
C ASN A 245 -5.11 5.46 19.81
N GLY A 246 -6.17 6.27 19.65
CA GLY A 246 -6.64 7.25 20.64
C GLY A 246 -6.78 8.65 20.08
N THR A 247 -7.13 9.61 20.93
CA THR A 247 -7.53 10.97 20.54
C THR A 247 -6.50 12.05 20.88
N SER A 248 -5.25 11.70 21.18
CA SER A 248 -4.18 12.70 21.33
C SER A 248 -3.89 13.39 20.00
N VAL A 249 -3.45 14.65 20.01
CA VAL A 249 -2.99 15.35 18.80
C VAL A 249 -1.82 14.61 18.14
N ALA A 250 -0.96 13.96 18.94
CA ALA A 250 0.15 13.15 18.44
C ALA A 250 -0.29 11.89 17.67
N ASN A 251 -1.56 11.49 17.80
CA ASN A 251 -2.13 10.34 17.13
C ASN A 251 -2.73 10.68 15.76
N ILE A 252 -2.73 11.96 15.36
CA ILE A 252 -3.25 12.38 14.06
C ILE A 252 -2.32 11.86 12.96
N ILE A 253 -2.88 11.05 12.06
CA ILE A 253 -2.18 10.45 10.91
C ILE A 253 -2.65 11.03 9.57
N GLY A 254 -3.74 11.80 9.59
CA GLY A 254 -4.24 12.59 8.47
C GLY A 254 -5.17 13.67 8.99
N GLY A 255 -5.16 14.86 8.42
CA GLY A 255 -5.99 15.97 8.87
C GLY A 255 -6.21 17.01 7.78
N ASN A 256 -7.37 17.66 7.82
CA ASN A 256 -7.66 18.82 7.00
C ASN A 256 -8.45 19.85 7.80
N ARG A 257 -8.32 21.13 7.44
CA ARG A 257 -8.96 22.23 8.15
C ARG A 257 -9.96 22.95 7.26
N GLY A 258 -11.16 23.18 7.78
CA GLY A 258 -12.13 24.11 7.23
C GLY A 258 -12.22 25.37 8.08
N ASN A 259 -12.31 26.53 7.44
CA ASN A 259 -12.56 27.81 8.11
C ASN A 259 -13.95 28.31 7.73
N PHE A 260 -14.75 28.68 8.72
CA PHE A 260 -16.16 29.03 8.54
C PHE A 260 -16.44 30.42 9.09
N MET A 261 -16.87 31.32 8.22
CA MET A 261 -17.20 32.70 8.59
C MET A 261 -18.50 32.77 9.39
N ASP A 262 -18.58 33.73 10.31
CA ASP A 262 -19.72 33.96 11.21
C ASP A 262 -21.09 33.96 10.49
N ILE A 263 -21.20 34.70 9.38
CA ILE A 263 -22.44 34.79 8.58
C ILE A 263 -22.95 33.43 8.08
N ILE A 264 -22.03 32.50 7.77
CA ILE A 264 -22.35 31.16 7.27
C ILE A 264 -22.58 30.20 8.45
N ALA A 265 -21.85 30.39 9.54
CA ALA A 265 -21.87 29.56 10.75
C ALA A 265 -23.25 29.43 11.41
N GLN A 266 -24.16 30.39 11.16
CA GLN A 266 -25.53 30.41 11.68
C GLN A 266 -26.58 29.87 10.68
N SER A 267 -26.23 29.73 9.40
CA SER A 267 -27.21 29.48 8.32
C SER A 267 -26.88 28.29 7.42
N ALA A 268 -25.64 27.80 7.45
CA ALA A 268 -25.20 26.66 6.66
C ALA A 268 -24.05 25.89 7.33
N ASN A 269 -23.92 24.63 6.93
CA ASN A 269 -22.80 23.79 7.32
C ASN A 269 -21.75 23.80 6.22
N THR A 270 -20.49 23.69 6.60
CA THR A 270 -19.38 23.63 5.65
C THR A 270 -18.78 22.23 5.61
N PRO A 271 -18.62 21.63 4.41
CA PRO A 271 -17.99 20.33 4.27
C PRO A 271 -16.50 20.41 4.55
N ILE A 272 -15.98 19.47 5.33
CA ILE A 272 -14.55 19.16 5.40
C ILE A 272 -14.37 17.70 4.96
N ASN A 273 -13.41 17.47 4.07
CA ASN A 273 -12.93 16.14 3.73
C ASN A 273 -11.48 15.96 4.19
N VAL A 274 -11.15 14.78 4.68
CA VAL A 274 -9.79 14.36 5.00
C VAL A 274 -9.52 13.04 4.28
N ASN A 275 -8.30 12.88 3.76
CA ASN A 275 -7.85 11.60 3.23
C ASN A 275 -6.38 11.39 3.57
N CYS A 276 -5.98 10.13 3.75
CA CYS A 276 -4.57 9.75 3.85
C CYS A 276 -4.35 8.34 3.33
N ILE A 277 -3.12 8.06 2.90
CA ILE A 277 -2.64 6.71 2.62
C ILE A 277 -1.55 6.39 3.65
N VAL A 278 -1.72 5.30 4.39
CA VAL A 278 -0.88 4.99 5.53
C VAL A 278 -0.75 3.49 5.73
N HIS A 279 0.42 3.06 6.22
CA HIS A 279 0.61 1.68 6.68
C HIS A 279 0.03 1.51 8.08
N LEU A 280 -0.83 0.50 8.25
CA LEU A 280 -1.43 0.11 9.52
C LEU A 280 -1.09 -1.34 9.86
N ASN A 281 -1.07 -1.64 11.15
CA ASN A 281 -0.86 -2.97 11.67
C ASN A 281 -2.18 -3.55 12.18
N ALA A 282 -2.34 -4.87 12.07
CA ALA A 282 -3.40 -5.58 12.77
C ALA A 282 -3.42 -5.21 14.25
N GLY A 283 -4.60 -4.89 14.77
CA GLY A 283 -4.78 -4.39 16.14
C GLY A 283 -4.90 -2.86 16.24
N ASP A 284 -4.45 -2.10 15.24
CA ASP A 284 -4.62 -0.65 15.23
C ASP A 284 -6.11 -0.26 15.22
N ARG A 285 -6.43 0.87 15.85
CA ARG A 285 -7.77 1.46 15.92
C ARG A 285 -7.77 2.82 15.27
N ILE A 286 -8.66 3.03 14.32
CA ILE A 286 -8.73 4.27 13.55
C ILE A 286 -10.04 4.98 13.81
N TYR A 287 -9.93 6.24 14.23
CA TYR A 287 -11.06 7.09 14.60
C TYR A 287 -11.15 8.26 13.63
N LEU A 288 -12.39 8.71 13.36
CA LEU A 288 -12.66 10.03 12.82
C LEU A 288 -12.84 11.00 13.99
N THR A 289 -12.05 12.06 14.03
CA THR A 289 -12.07 13.03 15.13
C THR A 289 -12.10 14.46 14.63
N MET A 290 -12.49 15.39 15.50
CA MET A 290 -12.39 16.82 15.23
C MET A 290 -11.88 17.62 16.43
N ASN A 291 -11.28 18.78 16.17
CA ASN A 291 -10.91 19.73 17.21
C ASN A 291 -10.87 21.17 16.68
N TRP A 292 -10.88 22.14 17.58
CA TRP A 292 -10.63 23.53 17.22
C TRP A 292 -9.21 23.67 16.68
N GLY A 293 -9.09 24.35 15.54
CA GLY A 293 -7.86 24.51 14.79
C GLY A 293 -7.30 25.92 14.77
N ALA A 294 -8.14 26.95 14.58
CA ALA A 294 -7.71 28.34 14.52
C ALA A 294 -8.90 29.34 14.57
N GLY A 295 -8.62 30.64 14.60
CA GLY A 295 -9.62 31.70 14.54
C GLY A 295 -10.37 31.88 15.86
N ASP A 296 -11.58 32.40 15.79
CA ASP A 296 -12.42 32.54 16.98
C ASP A 296 -13.06 31.18 17.31
N LYS A 297 -13.22 30.91 18.61
CA LYS A 297 -13.87 29.68 19.07
C LYS A 297 -15.39 29.83 18.95
N PRO A 298 -16.13 28.77 18.62
CA PRO A 298 -17.58 28.80 18.78
C PRO A 298 -17.94 29.11 20.23
N THR A 299 -19.08 29.76 20.43
CA THR A 299 -19.54 30.20 21.76
C THR A 299 -20.54 29.24 22.39
N THR A 300 -21.35 28.58 21.58
CA THR A 300 -22.48 27.75 22.06
C THR A 300 -22.21 26.26 21.90
N ASN A 301 -21.93 25.81 20.67
CA ASN A 301 -21.76 24.41 20.34
C ASN A 301 -20.95 24.24 19.05
N VAL A 302 -20.70 23.00 18.66
CA VAL A 302 -20.34 22.64 17.29
C VAL A 302 -21.25 21.49 16.87
N GLN A 303 -21.76 21.52 15.65
CA GLN A 303 -22.73 20.54 15.16
C GLN A 303 -22.32 19.97 13.80
N ILE A 304 -22.76 18.74 13.54
CA ILE A 304 -22.60 18.04 12.28
C ILE A 304 -23.98 17.75 11.72
N THR A 305 -24.30 18.37 10.58
CA THR A 305 -25.62 18.28 9.92
C THR A 305 -25.46 18.51 8.42
N ALA A 306 -26.09 17.68 7.60
CA ALA A 306 -26.13 17.93 6.16
C ALA A 306 -27.00 19.15 5.82
N PRO A 307 -26.64 19.96 4.80
CA PRO A 307 -27.59 20.92 4.24
C PRO A 307 -28.80 20.18 3.62
N ASN A 308 -29.96 20.83 3.56
CA ASN A 308 -31.22 20.23 3.09
C ASN A 308 -31.17 19.56 1.70
N SER A 309 -30.21 19.94 0.85
CA SER A 309 -30.01 19.35 -0.48
C SER A 309 -29.30 17.99 -0.46
N LEU A 310 -28.85 17.52 0.70
CA LEU A 310 -28.09 16.30 0.87
C LEU A 310 -28.72 15.40 1.92
N VAL A 311 -28.45 14.11 1.77
CA VAL A 311 -29.04 13.06 2.61
C VAL A 311 -28.11 12.66 3.76
N GLU A 312 -26.79 12.77 3.57
CA GLU A 312 -25.78 12.29 4.51
C GLU A 312 -25.03 13.44 5.19
N SER A 313 -24.89 13.35 6.52
CA SER A 313 -24.21 14.35 7.35
C SER A 313 -22.70 14.10 7.45
N ARG A 314 -22.28 12.84 7.45
CA ARG A 314 -20.86 12.43 7.62
C ARG A 314 -20.61 10.99 7.17
N ASN A 315 -19.41 10.77 6.60
CA ASN A 315 -18.98 9.47 6.10
C ASN A 315 -17.56 9.14 6.59
N PHE A 316 -17.28 7.86 6.78
CA PHE A 316 -15.95 7.37 7.15
C PHE A 316 -15.66 6.03 6.47
N SER A 317 -14.61 5.98 5.66
CA SER A 317 -14.29 4.79 4.86
C SER A 317 -12.81 4.44 4.88
N MET A 318 -12.55 3.16 4.60
CA MET A 318 -11.24 2.55 4.53
C MET A 318 -11.18 1.60 3.34
N GLN A 319 -10.06 1.65 2.63
CA GLN A 319 -9.74 0.73 1.55
C GLN A 319 -8.34 0.18 1.74
N GLN A 320 -8.21 -1.13 1.96
CA GLN A 320 -6.88 -1.78 2.04
C GLN A 320 -6.35 -1.99 0.61
N LEU A 321 -5.28 -1.26 0.29
CA LEU A 321 -4.64 -1.21 -1.02
C LEU A 321 -3.63 -2.35 -1.23
N SER A 322 -2.95 -2.77 -0.16
CA SER A 322 -1.99 -3.88 -0.19
C SER A 322 -1.90 -4.58 1.16
N VAL A 323 -1.50 -5.85 1.11
CA VAL A 323 -1.05 -6.63 2.26
C VAL A 323 0.49 -6.59 2.30
N PRO A 324 1.14 -6.74 3.48
CA PRO A 324 2.59 -6.90 3.58
C PRO A 324 3.09 -8.13 2.81
#